data_AF-A0A8T5LH03-F1
#
_entry.id   AF-A0A8T5LH03-F1
#
_cell.length_a   1.000
_cell.length_b   1.000
_cell.length_c   1.000
_cell.angle_alpha   90.00
_cell.angle_beta   90.00
_cell.angle_gamma   90.00
#
_symmetry.space_group_name_H-M   'P 1'
#
loop_
_entity.id
_entity.type
_entity.pdbx_description
1 polymer ?
#
loop_
_entity_poly.entity_id
_entity_poly.type
_entity_poly.pdbx_seq_one_letter_code
_entity_poly.pdbx_strand_id
1 'polypeptide(L)'
;MERPNIAISEEHFPPCINNILNGLSDGRKRSLFILINFLNSGNWKKEQMNEFIVKWNQKNKPPLRDSYVISQLRWYKDREKRLPPNCKGNGWYSDFGACQPNELCGKQNKTIKNPINYSFKSLNPTRKFRKRKK
;
A
#
# COMPACT_ATOMS: atom_id res chain seq x y z
N MET A 1 -12.57 -6.24 14.21
CA MET A 1 -11.32 -6.93 13.82
C MET A 1 -10.20 -6.11 14.42
N GLU A 2 -9.62 -6.56 15.52
CA GLU A 2 -8.47 -5.89 16.14
C GLU A 2 -7.27 -6.04 15.20
N ARG A 3 -6.68 -4.90 14.84
CA ARG A 3 -5.51 -4.85 13.95
C ARG A 3 -4.26 -5.01 14.82
N PRO A 4 -3.28 -5.83 14.43
CA PRO A 4 -2.05 -5.99 15.19
C PRO A 4 -1.34 -4.63 15.37
N ASN A 5 -0.81 -4.33 16.56
CA ASN A 5 -0.12 -3.06 16.86
C ASN A 5 1.31 -3.00 16.29
N ILE A 6 1.68 -3.97 15.45
CA ILE A 6 3.01 -4.09 14.85
C ILE A 6 2.91 -3.66 13.39
N ALA A 7 3.91 -2.92 12.91
CA ALA A 7 4.02 -2.50 11.53
C ALA A 7 4.08 -3.73 10.60
N ILE A 8 3.35 -3.69 9.47
CA ILE A 8 3.38 -4.76 8.48
C ILE A 8 4.78 -4.84 7.86
N SER A 9 5.40 -6.02 7.94
CA SER A 9 6.68 -6.34 7.32
C SER A 9 6.58 -6.32 5.78
N GLU A 10 7.67 -5.92 5.11
CA GLU A 10 7.76 -5.82 3.65
C GLU A 10 7.50 -7.17 2.95
N GLU A 11 7.76 -8.29 3.62
CA GLU A 11 7.48 -9.64 3.11
C GLU A 11 5.98 -9.90 2.85
N HIS A 12 5.11 -9.13 3.50
CA HIS A 12 3.66 -9.20 3.35
C HIS A 12 3.10 -8.13 2.40
N PHE A 13 3.97 -7.42 1.68
CA PHE A 13 3.51 -6.43 0.71
C PHE A 13 2.94 -7.12 -0.54
N PRO A 14 1.83 -6.60 -1.09
CA PRO A 14 1.28 -7.12 -2.32
C PRO A 14 2.21 -6.83 -3.51
N PRO A 15 2.10 -7.60 -4.59
CA PRO A 15 2.93 -7.40 -5.79
C PRO A 15 2.80 -5.98 -6.35
N CYS A 16 1.62 -5.36 -6.27
CA CYS A 16 1.44 -3.98 -6.74
C CYS A 16 2.21 -2.94 -5.92
N ILE A 17 2.38 -3.16 -4.61
CA ILE A 17 3.20 -2.27 -3.78
C ILE A 17 4.68 -2.54 -4.07
N ASN A 18 5.11 -3.79 -4.19
CA ASN A 18 6.49 -4.12 -4.56
C ASN A 18 6.89 -3.52 -5.91
N ASN A 19 5.99 -3.56 -6.89
CA ASN A 19 6.21 -2.94 -8.20
C ASN A 19 6.35 -1.42 -8.10
N ILE A 20 5.52 -0.77 -7.29
CA ILE A 20 5.71 0.65 -6.97
C ILE A 20 7.09 0.87 -6.35
N LEU A 21 7.49 0.04 -5.38
CA LEU A 21 8.75 0.19 -4.63
C LEU A 21 10.02 -0.01 -5.46
N ASN A 22 9.91 -0.68 -6.60
CA ASN A 22 10.99 -0.82 -7.58
C ASN A 22 11.27 0.47 -8.37
N GLY A 23 10.44 1.49 -8.20
CA GLY A 23 10.54 2.78 -8.89
C GLY A 23 9.69 2.82 -10.15
N LEU A 24 9.29 4.03 -10.54
CA LEU A 24 8.32 4.25 -11.61
C LEU A 24 8.73 5.39 -12.56
N SER A 25 8.34 5.24 -13.83
CA SER A 25 8.41 6.30 -14.84
C SER A 25 7.11 7.11 -14.95
N ASP A 26 5.95 6.48 -14.74
CA ASP A 26 4.62 7.09 -14.66
C ASP A 26 3.91 6.77 -13.33
N GLY A 27 2.88 7.53 -12.97
CA GLY A 27 2.03 7.22 -11.82
C GLY A 27 2.66 7.56 -10.45
N ARG A 28 3.81 8.24 -10.41
CA ARG A 28 4.54 8.57 -9.16
C ARG A 28 3.70 9.32 -8.12
N LYS A 29 2.94 10.36 -8.52
CA LYS A 29 2.09 11.12 -7.58
C LYS A 29 0.97 10.26 -7.00
N ARG A 30 0.36 9.40 -7.83
CA ARG A 30 -0.65 8.42 -7.42
C ARG A 30 -0.04 7.39 -6.48
N SER A 31 1.16 6.93 -6.78
CA SER A 31 1.90 5.97 -5.98
C SER A 31 2.34 6.53 -4.63
N LEU A 32 2.75 7.80 -4.55
CA LEU A 32 3.02 8.48 -3.29
C LEU A 32 1.77 8.46 -2.38
N PHE A 33 0.61 8.82 -2.94
CA PHE A 33 -0.67 8.73 -2.22
C PHE A 33 -0.96 7.30 -1.75
N ILE A 34 -0.79 6.31 -2.62
CA ILE A 34 -1.02 4.89 -2.30
C ILE A 34 -0.10 4.45 -1.14
N LEU A 35 1.20 4.72 -1.23
CA LEU A 35 2.19 4.31 -0.24
C LEU A 35 1.90 4.93 1.14
N ILE A 36 1.60 6.23 1.20
CA ILE A 36 1.29 6.89 2.48
C ILE A 36 0.07 6.23 3.15
N ASN A 37 -1.02 6.02 2.39
CA ASN A 37 -2.22 5.42 2.95
C ASN A 37 -2.04 3.94 3.31
N PHE A 38 -1.26 3.21 2.51
CA PHE A 38 -0.93 1.80 2.76
C PHE A 38 -0.09 1.62 4.03
N LEU A 39 1.04 2.32 4.16
CA LEU A 39 1.94 2.22 5.31
C LEU A 39 1.27 2.68 6.60
N ASN A 40 0.50 3.78 6.54
CA ASN A 40 -0.27 4.26 7.69
C ASN A 40 -1.35 3.25 8.12
N SER A 41 -2.03 2.62 7.16
CA SER A 41 -2.98 1.54 7.44
C SER A 41 -2.30 0.27 7.96
N GLY A 42 -1.03 0.08 7.63
CA GLY A 42 -0.15 -0.99 8.08
C GLY A 42 0.60 -0.68 9.38
N ASN A 43 0.21 0.36 10.14
CA ASN A 43 0.78 0.73 11.44
C ASN A 43 2.27 1.10 11.44
N TRP A 44 2.79 1.60 10.32
CA TRP A 44 4.13 2.20 10.29
C TRP A 44 4.17 3.52 11.04
N LYS A 45 5.26 3.78 11.78
CA LYS A 45 5.48 5.08 12.43
C LYS A 45 5.78 6.15 11.39
N LYS A 46 5.43 7.40 11.69
CA LYS A 46 5.54 8.53 10.76
C LYS A 46 6.98 8.77 10.31
N GLU A 47 7.91 8.66 11.24
CA GLU A 47 9.35 8.85 11.01
C GLU A 47 9.87 7.78 10.03
N GLN A 48 9.49 6.52 10.25
CA GLN A 48 9.83 5.40 9.37
C GLN A 48 9.22 5.57 7.97
N MET A 49 7.95 5.99 7.89
CA MET A 49 7.30 6.26 6.60
C MET A 49 8.00 7.37 5.81
N ASN A 50 8.43 8.45 6.48
CA ASN A 50 9.11 9.56 5.83
C ASN A 50 10.42 9.09 5.19
N GLU A 51 11.26 8.40 5.95
CA GLU A 51 12.54 7.88 5.44
C GLU A 51 12.32 6.89 4.29
N PHE A 52 11.36 6.00 4.45
CA PHE A 52 11.04 4.99 3.46
C PHE A 52 10.55 5.60 2.13
N ILE A 53 9.66 6.59 2.20
CA ILE A 53 9.12 7.28 1.01
C ILE A 53 10.19 8.14 0.32
N VAL A 54 11.05 8.81 1.07
CA VAL A 54 12.17 9.58 0.48
C VAL A 54 13.12 8.64 -0.26
N LYS A 55 13.49 7.51 0.35
CA LYS A 55 14.33 6.48 -0.32
C LYS A 55 13.66 5.92 -1.57
N TRP A 56 12.37 5.63 -1.50
CA TRP A 56 11.60 5.19 -2.67
C TRP A 56 11.61 6.22 -3.80
N ASN A 57 11.44 7.51 -3.48
CA ASN A 57 11.38 8.55 -4.50
C ASN A 57 12.66 8.61 -5.35
N GLN A 58 13.83 8.30 -4.78
CA GLN A 58 15.11 8.28 -5.50
C GLN A 58 15.19 7.16 -6.54
N LYS A 59 14.39 6.09 -6.42
CA LYS A 59 14.32 5.01 -7.41
C LYS A 59 13.48 5.39 -8.64
N ASN A 60 12.65 6.42 -8.53
CA ASN A 60 11.79 6.87 -9.62
C ASN A 60 12.57 7.61 -10.70
N LYS A 61 12.12 7.51 -11.96
CA LYS A 61 12.80 8.14 -13.11
C LYS A 61 11.82 8.96 -13.97
N PRO A 62 11.85 10.31 -13.92
CA PRO A 62 12.51 11.14 -12.90
C PRO A 62 11.90 10.99 -11.49
N PRO A 63 12.63 11.39 -10.44
CA PRO A 63 12.07 11.53 -9.09
C PRO A 63 11.02 12.65 -9.03
N LEU A 64 10.11 12.58 -8.07
CA LEU A 64 9.26 13.73 -7.71
C LEU A 64 10.13 14.80 -7.04
N ARG A 65 9.72 16.07 -7.16
CA ARG A 65 10.35 17.16 -6.42
C ARG A 65 10.24 16.90 -4.92
N ASP A 66 11.35 17.03 -4.19
CA ASP A 66 11.39 16.77 -2.74
C ASP A 66 10.38 17.62 -1.96
N SER A 67 10.22 18.89 -2.34
CA SER A 67 9.22 19.78 -1.73
C SER A 67 7.79 19.26 -1.86
N TYR A 68 7.45 18.60 -2.98
CA TYR A 68 6.14 17.97 -3.15
C TYR A 68 5.99 16.76 -2.23
N VAL A 69 7.01 15.89 -2.15
CA VAL A 69 7.00 14.70 -1.27
C VAL A 69 6.85 15.11 0.19
N ILE A 70 7.67 16.06 0.66
CA ILE A 70 7.64 16.58 2.04
C ILE A 70 6.27 17.22 2.35
N SER A 71 5.73 18.00 1.42
CA SER A 71 4.41 18.64 1.62
C SER A 71 3.30 17.61 1.76
N GLN A 72 3.32 16.53 0.97
CA GLN A 72 2.36 15.43 1.09
C GLN A 72 2.52 14.73 2.45
N LEU A 73 3.74 14.35 2.85
CA LEU A 73 3.99 13.70 4.14
C LEU A 73 3.50 14.55 5.32
N ARG A 74 3.75 15.86 5.30
CA ARG A 74 3.23 16.81 6.31
C ARG A 74 1.70 16.86 6.32
N TRP A 75 1.06 16.93 5.15
CA TRP A 75 -0.41 16.97 5.05
C TRP A 75 -1.08 15.74 5.65
N TYR A 76 -0.46 14.56 5.52
CA TYR A 76 -0.97 13.31 6.12
C TYR A 76 -0.62 13.15 7.60
N LYS A 77 0.35 13.91 8.13
CA LYS A 77 0.80 13.80 9.51
C LYS A 77 -0.36 13.96 10.49
N ASP A 78 -1.23 14.92 10.26
CA ASP A 78 -2.25 15.33 11.23
C ASP A 78 -3.66 14.87 10.84
N ARG A 79 -3.77 13.94 9.90
CA ARG A 79 -5.05 13.43 9.40
C ARG A 79 -5.34 12.01 9.86
N GLU A 80 -6.63 11.71 9.94
CA GLU A 80 -7.11 10.36 10.22
C GLU A 80 -6.61 9.34 9.20
N LYS A 81 -6.44 8.10 9.68
CA LYS A 81 -6.01 6.98 8.83
C LYS A 81 -7.04 6.73 7.74
N ARG A 82 -6.61 6.86 6.49
CA ARG A 82 -7.40 6.50 5.30
C ARG A 82 -6.89 5.21 4.69
N LEU A 83 -7.80 4.45 4.10
CA LEU A 83 -7.46 3.23 3.38
C LEU A 83 -6.83 3.57 2.02
N PRO A 84 -5.90 2.73 1.52
CA PRO A 84 -5.43 2.86 0.15
C PRO A 84 -6.59 2.63 -0.84
N PRO A 85 -6.51 3.20 -2.05
CA PRO A 85 -7.50 3.00 -3.10
C PRO A 85 -7.80 1.53 -3.39
N ASN A 86 -9.03 1.24 -3.82
CA ASN A 86 -9.41 -0.10 -4.24
C ASN A 86 -8.73 -0.48 -5.57
N CYS A 87 -8.37 -1.76 -5.71
CA CYS A 87 -7.66 -2.28 -6.87
C CYS A 87 -8.44 -2.14 -8.19
N LYS A 88 -9.78 -2.14 -8.13
CA LYS A 88 -10.68 -2.05 -9.30
C LYS A 88 -11.04 -0.61 -9.70
N GLY A 89 -10.59 0.41 -8.96
CA GLY A 89 -10.93 1.78 -9.30
C GLY A 89 -10.14 2.26 -10.52
N ASN A 90 -10.80 2.98 -11.42
CA ASN A 90 -10.15 3.67 -12.53
C ASN A 90 -9.12 4.67 -11.99
N GLY A 91 -8.01 4.85 -12.71
CA GLY A 91 -6.92 5.77 -12.38
C GLY A 91 -5.85 5.20 -11.46
N TRP A 92 -6.01 3.99 -10.92
CA TRP A 92 -5.13 3.40 -9.90
C TRP A 92 -4.17 2.37 -10.48
N TYR A 93 -3.95 1.27 -9.76
CA TYR A 93 -2.82 0.34 -9.95
C TYR A 93 -2.69 -0.21 -11.37
N SER A 94 -3.79 -0.48 -12.06
CA SER A 94 -3.76 -1.04 -13.42
C SER A 94 -3.36 0.00 -14.46
N ASP A 95 -3.80 1.25 -14.28
CA ASP A 95 -3.69 2.33 -15.28
C ASP A 95 -2.25 2.82 -15.50
N PHE A 96 -1.34 2.53 -14.56
CA PHE A 96 0.09 2.82 -14.71
C PHE A 96 0.97 1.57 -14.58
N GLY A 97 0.37 0.38 -14.77
CA GLY A 97 1.11 -0.88 -14.86
C GLY A 97 1.63 -1.46 -13.54
N ALA A 98 1.23 -0.93 -12.38
CA ALA A 98 1.65 -1.49 -11.08
C ALA A 98 0.92 -2.80 -10.74
N CYS A 99 -0.29 -3.01 -11.23
CA CYS A 99 -1.08 -4.20 -10.93
C CYS A 99 -0.57 -5.44 -11.66
N GLN A 100 0.21 -6.28 -10.98
CA GLN A 100 0.62 -7.61 -11.46
C GLN A 100 0.14 -8.67 -10.46
N PRO A 101 -1.05 -9.28 -10.67
CA PRO A 101 -1.60 -10.23 -9.72
C PRO A 101 -0.77 -11.51 -9.63
N ASN A 102 -0.59 -12.01 -8.40
CA ASN A 102 -0.09 -13.36 -8.12
C ASN A 102 -1.25 -14.28 -7.68
N GLU A 103 -0.96 -15.52 -7.27
CA GLU A 103 -1.97 -16.50 -6.84
C GLU A 103 -2.87 -15.99 -5.71
N LEU A 104 -2.33 -15.18 -4.79
CA LEU A 104 -3.08 -14.63 -3.66
C LEU A 104 -3.95 -13.44 -4.08
N CYS A 105 -3.46 -12.57 -4.98
CA CYS A 105 -4.19 -11.38 -5.49
C CYS A 105 -5.11 -11.68 -6.70
N GLY A 106 -4.95 -12.84 -7.35
CA GLY A 106 -5.56 -13.19 -8.63
C GLY A 106 -7.09 -13.19 -8.66
N LYS A 107 -7.67 -13.30 -9.87
CA LYS A 107 -9.11 -13.19 -10.18
C LYS A 107 -10.01 -14.07 -9.28
N GLN A 108 -9.48 -15.19 -8.80
CA GLN A 108 -10.13 -16.13 -7.87
C GLN A 108 -10.39 -15.54 -6.48
N ASN A 109 -9.67 -14.49 -6.07
CA ASN A 109 -9.73 -13.96 -4.72
C ASN A 109 -10.56 -12.68 -4.59
N LYS A 110 -11.89 -12.84 -4.62
CA LYS A 110 -12.87 -11.73 -4.48
C LYS A 110 -12.78 -10.95 -3.16
N THR A 111 -12.02 -11.44 -2.18
CA THR A 111 -11.92 -10.81 -0.85
C THR A 111 -10.90 -9.67 -0.78
N ILE A 112 -9.98 -9.59 -1.74
CA ILE A 112 -8.95 -8.55 -1.76
C ILE A 112 -9.47 -7.35 -2.54
N LYS A 113 -9.82 -6.29 -1.80
CA LYS A 113 -10.35 -5.05 -2.37
C LYS A 113 -9.27 -4.00 -2.62
N ASN A 114 -8.24 -3.98 -1.79
CA ASN A 114 -7.14 -3.01 -1.81
C ASN A 114 -5.84 -3.68 -1.30
N PRO A 115 -4.68 -3.01 -1.41
CA PRO A 115 -3.39 -3.55 -0.97
C PRO A 115 -3.34 -3.96 0.50
N ILE A 116 -3.98 -3.22 1.41
CA ILE A 116 -3.90 -3.54 2.84
C ILE A 116 -4.66 -4.83 3.18
N ASN A 117 -5.78 -5.11 2.49
CA ASN A 117 -6.48 -6.39 2.63
C ASN A 117 -5.61 -7.58 2.21
N TYR A 118 -4.76 -7.42 1.20
CA TYR A 118 -3.79 -8.45 0.82
C TYR A 118 -2.82 -8.72 1.97
N SER A 119 -2.20 -7.68 2.54
CA SER A 119 -1.18 -7.85 3.57
C SER A 119 -1.74 -8.50 4.84
N PHE A 120 -2.94 -8.11 5.27
CA PHE A 120 -3.61 -8.79 6.40
C PHE A 120 -3.96 -10.25 6.12
N LYS A 121 -4.26 -10.59 4.87
CA LYS A 121 -4.50 -11.97 4.45
C LYS A 121 -3.20 -12.78 4.40
N SER A 122 -2.11 -12.17 3.94
CA SER A 122 -0.78 -12.77 3.93
C SER A 122 -0.25 -13.06 5.34
N LEU A 123 -0.54 -12.19 6.31
CA LEU A 123 -0.20 -12.40 7.73
C LEU A 123 -0.93 -13.57 8.40
N ASN A 124 -2.12 -13.96 7.90
CA ASN A 124 -2.94 -14.99 8.50
C ASN A 124 -3.54 -15.93 7.44
N PRO A 125 -2.72 -16.78 6.79
CA PRO A 125 -3.18 -17.67 5.73
C PRO A 125 -4.18 -18.73 6.25
N THR A 126 -4.19 -19.02 7.55
CA THR A 126 -4.89 -20.15 8.18
C THR A 126 -6.22 -19.81 8.86
N ARG A 127 -6.77 -18.58 8.75
CA ARG A 127 -8.13 -18.30 9.22
C ARG A 127 -9.16 -19.00 8.31
N LYS A 128 -9.33 -20.32 8.48
CA LYS A 128 -10.60 -21.01 8.22
C LYS A 128 -11.68 -20.16 8.88
N PHE A 129 -12.65 -19.70 8.09
CA PHE A 129 -13.79 -18.94 8.57
C PHE A 129 -14.34 -19.60 9.84
N ARG A 130 -14.14 -18.99 11.03
CA ARG A 130 -15.02 -19.28 12.16
C ARG A 130 -16.40 -18.85 11.68
N LYS A 131 -17.22 -19.82 11.26
CA LYS A 131 -18.65 -19.64 11.03
C LYS A 131 -19.16 -18.83 12.23
N ARG A 132 -19.73 -17.65 11.96
CA ARG A 132 -20.48 -16.91 12.98
C ARG A 132 -21.54 -17.89 13.50
N LYS A 133 -21.42 -18.34 14.76
CA LYS A 133 -22.53 -19.00 15.44
C LYS A 133 -23.66 -17.96 15.46
N LYS A 134 -24.78 -18.36 14.85
CA LYS A 134 -26.03 -17.62 14.86
C LYS A 134 -26.63 -17.70 16.25
#